data_AF-A0A9P5ARZ9-F1
#
_entry.id   AF-A0A9P5ARZ9-F1
#
_cell.length_a   1.000
_cell.length_b   1.000
_cell.length_c   1.000
_cell.angle_alpha   90.00
_cell.angle_beta   90.00
_cell.angle_gamma   90.00
#
_symmetry.space_group_name_H-M   'P 1'
#
loop_
_entity.id
_entity.type
_entity.pdbx_description
1 polymer ?
#
loop_
_entity_poly.entity_id
_entity_poly.type
_entity_poly.pdbx_seq_one_letter_code
_entity_poly.pdbx_strand_id
1 'polypeptide(L)'
;MSEISFHNEETGDIISWLTRSSAASGGRCIIASGYAVYNILSRYDRESLRLLSQPKWTFANQEASPRPIFFYHKNRVVLNFGRVPLMGNAIHPRPRHLPRISLKQLMALENIERAARKVQLEIKTQPGDIHFINNLFILHRRDSFEDGDAVGAKRHLVRMRLRDDEFGWDLPDCLRKEWSDAFDDTAERSWHIDPMPEGFFPLRSYPN
;
A
#
# COMPACT_ATOMS: atom_id res chain seq x y z
N MET A 1 15.19 11.22 1.71
CA MET A 1 13.96 10.84 0.98
C MET A 1 12.72 11.15 1.82
N SER A 2 11.60 11.50 1.17
CA SER A 2 10.34 11.84 1.84
C SER A 2 9.62 10.62 2.45
N GLU A 3 8.72 10.88 3.39
CA GLU A 3 7.84 9.85 3.94
C GLU A 3 6.86 9.30 2.89
N ILE A 4 6.36 8.10 3.16
CA ILE A 4 5.23 7.47 2.46
C ILE A 4 4.13 7.28 3.49
N SER A 5 2.91 7.74 3.19
CA SER A 5 1.73 7.60 4.06
C SER A 5 1.24 6.15 4.18
N PHE A 6 0.30 5.87 5.09
CA PHE A 6 -0.29 4.54 5.19
C PHE A 6 -0.99 4.15 3.87
N HIS A 7 -0.73 2.93 3.43
CA HIS A 7 -1.32 2.33 2.23
C HIS A 7 -1.30 0.80 2.32
N ASN A 8 -2.02 0.16 1.42
CA ASN A 8 -1.78 -1.21 0.98
C ASN A 8 -1.13 -1.14 -0.41
N GLU A 9 -0.44 -2.19 -0.83
CA GLU A 9 -0.14 -2.32 -2.26
C GLU A 9 -1.44 -2.57 -3.03
N GLU A 10 -1.47 -2.11 -4.28
CA GLU A 10 -2.61 -2.28 -5.18
C GLU A 10 -3.06 -3.76 -5.32
N THR A 11 -2.10 -4.68 -5.30
CA THR A 11 -2.27 -6.13 -5.52
C THR A 11 -1.35 -6.95 -4.60
N GLY A 12 -1.66 -8.24 -4.48
CA GLY A 12 -0.94 -9.22 -3.68
C GLY A 12 -1.56 -9.43 -2.31
N ASP A 13 -1.63 -10.69 -1.89
CA ASP A 13 -2.18 -11.09 -0.60
C ASP A 13 -1.20 -10.77 0.53
N ILE A 14 0.10 -10.93 0.23
CA ILE A 14 1.19 -10.77 1.18
C ILE A 14 2.23 -9.81 0.59
N ILE A 15 2.64 -8.84 1.40
CA ILE A 15 3.82 -8.03 1.11
C ILE A 15 4.97 -8.57 1.93
N SER A 16 6.08 -8.85 1.26
CA SER A 16 7.31 -9.23 1.93
C SER A 16 8.44 -8.27 1.63
N TRP A 17 9.37 -8.18 2.58
CA TRP A 17 10.64 -7.52 2.34
C TRP A 17 11.77 -8.20 3.12
N LEU A 18 12.92 -8.33 2.44
CA LEU A 18 14.21 -8.65 3.03
C LEU A 18 14.98 -7.35 3.26
N THR A 19 15.44 -7.12 4.49
CA THR A 19 16.32 -6.00 4.81
C THR A 19 17.76 -6.36 4.47
N ARG A 20 18.35 -5.64 3.50
CA ARG A 20 19.77 -5.79 3.12
C ARG A 20 20.65 -4.77 3.84
N SER A 21 20.16 -3.56 3.98
CA SER A 21 20.81 -2.49 4.74
C SER A 21 19.78 -1.43 5.15
N SER A 22 20.08 -0.71 6.23
CA SER A 22 19.25 0.36 6.78
C SER A 22 19.81 1.72 6.39
N ALA A 23 18.93 2.74 6.38
CA ALA A 23 19.36 4.13 6.25
C ALA A 23 20.22 4.55 7.46
N ALA A 24 21.01 5.61 7.32
CA ALA A 24 21.75 6.21 8.42
C ALA A 24 20.82 6.77 9.49
N SER A 25 19.69 7.36 9.09
CA SER A 25 18.64 7.83 10.00
C SER A 25 17.24 7.65 9.41
N GLY A 26 16.24 7.42 10.26
CA GLY A 26 14.83 7.29 9.85
C GLY A 26 14.51 5.99 9.08
N GLY A 27 13.56 6.05 8.15
CA GLY A 27 13.29 4.96 7.21
C GLY A 27 12.60 3.74 7.81
N ARG A 28 12.01 3.95 8.98
CA ARG A 28 11.31 2.96 9.81
C ARG A 28 10.17 2.30 9.05
N CYS A 29 10.04 0.98 9.20
CA CYS A 29 8.91 0.22 8.70
C CYS A 29 7.79 0.28 9.75
N ILE A 30 6.68 0.93 9.41
CA ILE A 30 5.57 1.15 10.35
C ILE A 30 4.33 0.50 9.77
N ILE A 31 3.61 -0.25 10.61
CA ILE A 31 2.37 -0.94 10.24
C ILE A 31 1.21 -0.48 11.11
N ALA A 32 -0.01 -0.67 10.62
CA ALA A 32 -1.23 -0.45 11.38
C ALA A 32 -2.30 -1.49 10.99
N SER A 33 -3.01 -2.02 11.99
CA SER A 33 -4.12 -2.95 11.76
C SER A 33 -5.31 -2.22 11.15
N GLY A 34 -5.70 -2.61 9.94
CA GLY A 34 -6.91 -2.12 9.27
C GLY A 34 -8.20 -2.45 10.02
N TYR A 35 -8.23 -3.54 10.81
CA TYR A 35 -9.34 -3.83 11.72
C TYR A 35 -9.41 -2.84 12.88
N ALA A 36 -8.27 -2.48 13.46
CA ALA A 36 -8.25 -1.46 14.51
C ALA A 36 -8.67 -0.08 13.95
N VAL A 37 -8.22 0.25 12.74
CA VAL A 37 -8.69 1.45 12.00
C VAL A 37 -10.20 1.40 11.78
N TYR A 38 -10.73 0.29 11.26
CA TYR A 38 -12.16 0.08 11.05
C TYR A 38 -12.94 0.30 12.35
N ASN A 39 -12.48 -0.28 13.46
CA ASN A 39 -13.13 -0.15 14.77
C ASN A 39 -13.12 1.30 15.28
N ILE A 40 -12.01 2.03 15.12
CA ILE A 40 -11.94 3.45 15.47
C ILE A 40 -12.93 4.26 14.65
N LEU A 41 -12.97 4.07 13.33
CA LEU A 41 -13.90 4.80 12.46
C LEU A 41 -15.35 4.42 12.76
N SER A 42 -15.65 3.14 12.98
CA SER A 42 -16.99 2.68 13.33
C SER A 42 -17.52 3.33 14.62
N ARG A 43 -16.64 3.50 15.62
CA ARG A 43 -17.00 4.07 16.93
C ARG A 43 -17.07 5.60 16.93
N TYR A 44 -16.16 6.27 16.21
CA TYR A 44 -15.97 7.72 16.35
C TYR A 44 -16.26 8.53 15.08
N ASP A 45 -16.35 7.90 13.91
CA ASP A 45 -16.59 8.56 12.62
C ASP A 45 -17.29 7.63 11.61
N ARG A 46 -18.53 7.30 11.92
CA ARG A 46 -19.34 6.37 11.13
C ARG A 46 -19.71 6.94 9.75
N GLU A 47 -19.72 8.26 9.57
CA GLU A 47 -19.96 8.88 8.26
C GLU A 47 -18.79 8.60 7.32
N SER A 48 -17.54 8.78 7.78
CA SER A 48 -16.36 8.43 7.00
C SER A 48 -16.33 6.95 6.66
N LEU A 49 -16.60 6.07 7.62
CA LEU A 49 -16.63 4.63 7.35
C LEU A 49 -17.68 4.27 6.28
N ARG A 50 -18.89 4.84 6.36
CA ARG A 50 -19.94 4.64 5.35
C ARG A 50 -19.48 5.11 3.97
N LEU A 51 -18.84 6.27 3.87
CA LEU A 51 -18.34 6.80 2.61
C LEU A 51 -17.21 5.94 2.03
N LEU A 52 -16.27 5.50 2.86
CA LEU A 52 -15.16 4.62 2.46
C LEU A 52 -15.62 3.23 2.01
N SER A 53 -16.81 2.80 2.44
CA SER A 53 -17.40 1.50 2.08
C SER A 53 -18.30 1.58 0.84
N GLN A 54 -18.51 2.76 0.26
CA GLN A 54 -19.33 2.93 -0.96
C GLN A 54 -18.47 2.79 -2.23
N PRO A 55 -19.03 2.26 -3.34
CA PRO A 55 -18.37 2.20 -4.64
C PRO A 55 -18.33 3.58 -5.31
N LYS A 56 -17.59 4.52 -4.72
CA LYS A 56 -17.47 5.92 -5.16
C LYS A 56 -16.02 6.35 -5.40
N TRP A 57 -15.08 5.41 -5.32
CA TRP A 57 -13.65 5.70 -5.39
C TRP A 57 -13.08 5.16 -6.69
N THR A 58 -12.62 6.06 -7.56
CA THR A 58 -11.99 5.72 -8.83
C THR A 58 -10.48 5.87 -8.71
N PHE A 59 -9.77 4.75 -8.79
CA PHE A 59 -8.31 4.69 -8.72
C PHE A 59 -7.71 4.86 -10.11
N ALA A 60 -6.67 5.69 -10.25
CA ALA A 60 -6.09 6.02 -11.56
C ALA A 60 -5.22 4.91 -12.17
N ASN A 61 -4.77 3.97 -11.35
CA ASN A 61 -3.94 2.83 -11.74
C ASN A 61 -4.75 1.56 -12.05
N GLN A 62 -6.08 1.64 -12.00
CA GLN A 62 -7.00 0.53 -12.26
C GLN A 62 -7.94 0.92 -13.39
N GLU A 63 -8.65 -0.06 -13.95
CA GLU A 63 -9.81 0.27 -14.79
C GLU A 63 -10.71 1.24 -14.02
N ALA A 64 -11.11 2.34 -14.65
CA ALA A 64 -11.73 3.50 -14.00
C ALA A 64 -13.16 3.24 -13.45
N SER A 65 -13.43 2.02 -12.99
CA SER A 65 -14.64 1.58 -12.31
C SER A 65 -14.59 1.98 -10.82
N PRO A 66 -15.60 2.71 -10.32
CA PRO A 66 -15.70 3.03 -8.90
C PRO A 66 -15.82 1.79 -8.02
N ARG A 67 -15.02 1.73 -6.96
CA ARG A 67 -15.07 0.65 -5.95
C ARG A 67 -14.95 1.19 -4.52
N PRO A 68 -15.26 0.38 -3.49
CA PRO A 68 -14.97 0.72 -2.11
C PRO A 68 -13.46 0.76 -1.79
N ILE A 69 -13.13 1.32 -0.62
CA ILE A 69 -11.83 1.23 0.04
C ILE A 69 -11.88 0.16 1.15
N PHE A 70 -12.93 0.22 1.98
CA PHE A 70 -13.29 -0.85 2.91
C PHE A 70 -14.34 -1.75 2.27
N PHE A 71 -14.08 -3.05 2.28
CA PHE A 71 -14.99 -4.08 1.79
C PHE A 71 -15.44 -4.94 2.96
N TYR A 72 -16.63 -5.50 2.85
CA TYR A 72 -17.06 -6.64 3.66
C TYR A 72 -17.33 -7.80 2.71
N HIS A 73 -16.52 -8.85 2.80
CA HIS A 73 -16.56 -9.98 1.89
C HIS A 73 -16.31 -11.27 2.65
N LYS A 74 -17.19 -12.26 2.47
CA LYS A 74 -17.10 -13.59 3.14
C LYS A 74 -16.78 -13.49 4.64
N ASN A 75 -17.51 -12.64 5.37
CA ASN A 75 -17.35 -12.40 6.81
C ASN A 75 -16.00 -11.78 7.23
N ARG A 76 -15.28 -11.16 6.30
CA ARG A 76 -14.03 -10.44 6.58
C ARG A 76 -14.15 -9.00 6.11
N VAL A 77 -13.55 -8.09 6.87
CA VAL A 77 -13.26 -6.75 6.36
C VAL A 77 -11.98 -6.84 5.54
N VAL A 78 -12.00 -6.30 4.32
CA VAL A 78 -10.82 -6.16 3.45
C VAL A 78 -10.58 -4.66 3.25
N LEU A 79 -9.32 -4.25 3.24
CA LEU A 79 -8.89 -2.89 3.02
C LEU A 79 -7.92 -2.87 1.83
N ASN A 80 -8.25 -2.10 0.80
CA ASN A 80 -7.35 -1.83 -0.32
C ASN A 80 -7.31 -0.32 -0.56
N PHE A 81 -6.34 0.32 0.10
CA PHE A 81 -6.23 1.76 0.20
C PHE A 81 -4.88 2.27 -0.33
N GLY A 82 -4.91 3.26 -1.22
CA GLY A 82 -3.74 4.01 -1.66
C GLY A 82 -4.11 5.45 -1.98
N ARG A 83 -3.40 6.43 -1.39
CA ARG A 83 -3.70 7.85 -1.59
C ARG A 83 -3.28 8.34 -2.98
N VAL A 84 -2.10 7.93 -3.44
CA VAL A 84 -1.53 8.42 -4.71
C VAL A 84 -2.44 8.10 -5.90
N PRO A 85 -2.98 6.88 -6.07
CA PRO A 85 -3.88 6.63 -7.19
C PRO A 85 -5.23 7.36 -7.10
N LEU A 86 -5.65 7.80 -5.91
CA LEU A 86 -6.89 8.55 -5.68
C LEU A 86 -6.73 10.06 -5.88
N MET A 87 -5.57 10.62 -5.55
CA MET A 87 -5.35 12.07 -5.50
C MET A 87 -4.31 12.57 -6.50
N GLY A 88 -3.38 11.70 -6.91
CA GLY A 88 -2.16 12.07 -7.60
C GLY A 88 -1.14 12.74 -6.69
N ASN A 89 0.06 12.94 -7.21
CA ASN A 89 1.12 13.76 -6.62
C ASN A 89 1.95 14.44 -7.74
N ALA A 90 3.02 15.14 -7.38
CA ALA A 90 3.85 15.86 -8.36
C ALA A 90 4.52 14.94 -9.40
N ILE A 91 4.80 13.69 -9.02
CA ILE A 91 5.45 12.70 -9.89
C ILE A 91 4.38 11.92 -10.70
N HIS A 92 3.23 11.64 -10.09
CA HIS A 92 2.11 10.89 -10.67
C HIS A 92 0.85 11.75 -10.66
N PRO A 93 0.71 12.67 -11.61
CA PRO A 93 -0.46 13.53 -11.68
C PRO A 93 -1.70 12.69 -11.94
N ARG A 94 -2.80 12.97 -11.23
CA ARG A 94 -4.08 12.31 -11.47
C ARG A 94 -4.64 12.75 -12.83
N PRO A 95 -5.08 11.82 -13.70
CA PRO A 95 -5.69 12.17 -14.98
C PRO A 95 -6.91 13.07 -14.82
N ARG A 96 -6.98 14.15 -15.61
CA ARG A 96 -8.02 15.19 -15.49
C ARG A 96 -9.44 14.72 -15.81
N HIS A 97 -9.58 13.62 -16.56
CA HIS A 97 -10.87 13.06 -16.94
C HIS A 97 -11.52 12.24 -15.79
N LEU A 98 -10.74 11.86 -14.76
CA LEU A 98 -11.27 11.13 -13.61
C LEU A 98 -11.99 12.08 -12.64
N PRO A 99 -13.00 11.59 -11.91
CA PRO A 99 -13.67 12.39 -10.88
C PRO A 99 -12.68 12.95 -9.86
N ARG A 100 -12.86 14.23 -9.52
CA ARG A 100 -12.12 14.88 -8.44
C ARG A 100 -12.61 14.37 -7.09
N ILE A 101 -11.68 14.24 -6.15
CA ILE A 101 -11.99 13.94 -4.76
C ILE A 101 -12.68 15.16 -4.13
N SER A 102 -13.89 14.95 -3.61
CA SER A 102 -14.62 15.97 -2.84
C SER A 102 -13.96 16.22 -1.48
N LEU A 103 -14.27 17.36 -0.83
CA LEU A 103 -13.77 17.64 0.52
C LEU A 103 -14.16 16.54 1.53
N LYS A 104 -15.39 16.02 1.45
CA LYS A 104 -15.83 14.90 2.31
C LYS A 104 -15.02 13.63 2.10
N GLN A 105 -14.71 13.31 0.84
CA GLN A 105 -13.84 12.17 0.52
C GLN A 105 -12.42 12.39 1.03
N LEU A 106 -11.85 13.59 0.84
CA LEU A 106 -10.52 13.94 1.35
C LEU A 106 -10.44 13.75 2.87
N MET A 107 -11.43 14.28 3.62
CA MET A 107 -11.52 14.10 5.06
C MET A 107 -11.60 12.63 5.45
N ALA A 108 -12.38 11.81 4.72
CA ALA A 108 -12.46 10.37 4.99
C ALA A 108 -11.10 9.65 4.79
N LEU A 109 -10.31 10.04 3.77
CA LEU A 109 -8.96 9.51 3.57
C LEU A 109 -7.99 9.96 4.68
N GLU A 110 -8.12 11.19 5.16
CA GLU A 110 -7.35 11.68 6.33
C GLU A 110 -7.76 10.97 7.63
N ASN A 111 -9.03 10.58 7.76
CA ASN A 111 -9.53 9.85 8.92
C ASN A 111 -8.94 8.44 9.00
N ILE A 112 -8.70 7.76 7.87
CA ILE A 112 -7.91 6.51 7.83
C ILE A 112 -6.51 6.76 8.39
N GLU A 113 -5.80 7.75 7.87
CA GLU A 113 -4.43 8.07 8.30
C GLU A 113 -4.36 8.40 9.80
N ARG A 114 -5.29 9.22 10.30
CA ARG A 114 -5.37 9.61 11.71
C ARG A 114 -5.69 8.42 12.62
N ALA A 115 -6.61 7.55 12.19
CA ALA A 115 -6.93 6.33 12.93
C ALA A 115 -5.75 5.35 12.94
N ALA A 116 -5.07 5.16 11.80
CA ALA A 116 -3.90 4.29 11.67
C ALA A 116 -2.75 4.74 12.59
N ARG A 117 -2.48 6.05 12.66
CA ARG A 117 -1.46 6.61 13.57
C ARG A 117 -1.73 6.35 15.05
N LYS A 118 -2.99 6.18 15.47
CA LYS A 118 -3.34 5.84 16.88
C LYS A 118 -2.99 4.39 17.25
N VAL A 119 -2.84 3.51 16.26
CA VAL A 119 -2.65 2.07 16.45
C VAL A 119 -1.39 1.55 15.74
N GLN A 120 -0.52 2.48 15.34
CA GLN A 120 0.67 2.13 14.57
C GLN A 120 1.70 1.42 15.44
N LEU A 121 2.40 0.47 14.83
CA LEU A 121 3.51 -0.25 15.43
C LEU A 121 4.73 -0.11 14.53
N GLU A 122 5.87 0.16 15.15
CA GLU A 122 7.16 0.18 14.47
C GLU A 122 7.74 -1.24 14.46
N ILE A 123 8.09 -1.72 13.27
CA ILE A 123 8.89 -2.93 13.09
C ILE A 123 10.35 -2.49 13.01
N LYS A 124 11.12 -2.82 14.05
CA LYS A 124 12.58 -2.67 14.01
C LYS A 124 13.16 -3.75 13.12
N THR A 125 14.03 -3.36 12.20
CA THR A 125 14.62 -4.27 11.22
C THR A 125 16.14 -4.12 11.18
N GLN A 126 16.84 -5.23 11.05
CA GLN A 126 18.29 -5.31 10.82
C GLN A 126 18.58 -6.09 9.53
N PRO A 127 19.80 -5.95 8.96
CA PRO A 127 20.21 -6.74 7.81
C PRO A 127 20.01 -8.25 8.04
N GLY A 128 19.37 -8.93 7.09
CA GLY A 128 19.02 -10.35 7.18
C GLY A 128 17.58 -10.61 7.62
N ASP A 129 16.89 -9.65 8.23
CA ASP A 129 15.49 -9.85 8.61
C ASP A 129 14.58 -9.95 7.39
N ILE A 130 13.63 -10.88 7.44
CA ILE A 130 12.57 -11.04 6.46
C ILE A 130 11.23 -10.87 7.15
N HIS A 131 10.37 -10.04 6.56
CA HIS A 131 9.02 -9.79 7.06
C HIS A 131 7.99 -10.17 6.02
N PHE A 132 6.85 -10.66 6.51
CA PHE A 132 5.65 -10.93 5.72
C PHE A 132 4.47 -10.30 6.42
N ILE A 133 3.70 -9.46 5.71
CA ILE A 133 2.46 -8.87 6.23
C ILE A 133 1.31 -9.18 5.30
N ASN A 134 0.12 -9.36 5.87
CA ASN A 134 -1.09 -9.54 5.08
C ASN A 134 -1.54 -8.18 4.52
N ASN A 135 -1.42 -8.01 3.21
CA ASN A 135 -1.72 -6.76 2.50
C ASN A 135 -3.21 -6.42 2.50
N LEU A 136 -4.09 -7.41 2.69
CA LEU A 136 -5.55 -7.23 2.60
C LEU A 136 -6.14 -6.52 3.82
N PHE A 137 -5.37 -6.36 4.90
CA PHE A 137 -5.83 -5.63 6.09
C PHE A 137 -4.73 -4.96 6.92
N ILE A 138 -3.44 -5.18 6.65
CA ILE A 138 -2.37 -4.42 7.30
C ILE A 138 -1.99 -3.25 6.40
N LEU A 139 -2.16 -2.03 6.92
CA LEU A 139 -1.60 -0.84 6.31
C LEU A 139 -0.11 -0.76 6.66
N HIS A 140 0.70 -0.31 5.73
CA HIS A 140 2.12 -0.02 5.96
C HIS A 140 2.49 1.38 5.49
N ARG A 141 3.50 1.94 6.12
CA ARG A 141 4.06 3.25 5.80
C ARG A 141 5.56 3.28 6.09
N ARG A 142 6.21 4.33 5.60
CA ARG A 142 7.64 4.57 5.83
C ARG A 142 7.85 6.03 6.21
N ASP A 143 8.60 6.30 7.27
CA ASP A 143 9.02 7.66 7.56
C ASP A 143 10.03 8.19 6.54
N SER A 144 10.27 9.50 6.58
CA SER A 144 11.42 10.10 5.92
C SER A 144 12.72 9.49 6.44
N PHE A 145 13.76 9.55 5.62
CA PHE A 145 15.05 8.96 5.94
C PHE A 145 16.18 9.65 5.20
N GLU A 146 17.38 9.50 5.75
CA GLU A 146 18.64 9.97 5.16
C GLU A 146 19.58 8.78 5.03
N ASP A 147 20.08 8.58 3.82
CA ASP A 147 21.11 7.59 3.56
C ASP A 147 22.48 8.14 3.98
N GLY A 148 23.39 7.25 4.38
CA GLY A 148 24.78 7.60 4.62
C GLY A 148 25.64 7.43 3.37
N ASP A 149 26.79 8.12 3.36
CA ASP A 149 27.74 8.10 2.25
C ASP A 149 28.63 6.85 2.21
N ALA A 150 28.74 6.14 3.34
CA ALA A 150 29.55 4.93 3.44
C ALA A 150 28.94 3.75 2.65
N VAL A 151 29.81 2.85 2.18
CA VAL A 151 29.37 1.60 1.53
C VAL A 151 28.50 0.80 2.50
N GLY A 152 27.27 0.49 2.08
CA GLY A 152 26.27 -0.20 2.91
C GLY A 152 25.43 0.69 3.84
N ALA A 153 25.65 2.02 3.84
CA ALA A 153 24.87 2.98 4.63
C ALA A 153 23.64 3.54 3.88
N LYS A 154 23.37 3.04 2.66
CA LYS A 154 22.14 3.31 1.93
C LYS A 154 21.09 2.26 2.27
N ARG A 155 19.85 2.68 2.49
CA ARG A 155 18.72 1.77 2.76
C ARG A 155 18.43 0.90 1.54
N HIS A 156 18.48 -0.41 1.73
CA HIS A 156 18.21 -1.37 0.67
C HIS A 156 17.27 -2.47 1.18
N LEU A 157 16.08 -2.52 0.59
CA LEU A 157 15.11 -3.59 0.80
C LEU A 157 14.83 -4.29 -0.52
N VAL A 158 14.83 -5.62 -0.50
CA VAL A 158 14.28 -6.43 -1.60
C VAL A 158 12.83 -6.73 -1.26
N ARG A 159 11.87 -6.24 -2.06
CA ARG A 159 10.43 -6.35 -1.78
C ARG A 159 9.76 -7.29 -2.76
N MET A 160 8.81 -8.09 -2.28
CA MET A 160 7.96 -8.93 -3.12
C MET A 160 6.48 -8.72 -2.79
N ARG A 161 5.63 -8.85 -3.81
CA ARG A 161 4.19 -9.08 -3.67
C ARG A 161 3.96 -10.55 -3.95
N LEU A 162 3.22 -11.23 -3.09
CA LEU A 162 2.96 -12.66 -3.19
C LEU A 162 1.44 -12.90 -3.20
N ARG A 163 1.03 -13.94 -3.94
CA ARG A 163 -0.30 -14.54 -3.86
C ARG A 163 -0.17 -15.88 -3.15
N ASP A 164 -1.11 -16.18 -2.26
CA ASP A 164 -1.16 -17.45 -1.55
C ASP A 164 -2.17 -18.37 -2.26
N ASP A 165 -1.68 -19.39 -2.96
CA ASP A 165 -2.53 -20.28 -3.75
C ASP A 165 -3.27 -21.33 -2.88
N GLU A 166 -2.91 -21.49 -1.60
CA GLU A 166 -3.53 -22.47 -0.68
C GLU A 166 -4.48 -21.80 0.33
N PHE A 167 -4.03 -20.71 0.97
CA PHE A 167 -4.76 -20.00 2.03
C PHE A 167 -5.15 -18.56 1.65
N GLY A 168 -5.00 -18.20 0.38
CA GLY A 168 -5.45 -16.94 -0.18
C GLY A 168 -6.92 -16.65 0.15
N TRP A 169 -7.22 -15.38 0.43
CA TRP A 169 -8.59 -15.00 0.72
C TRP A 169 -9.38 -14.93 -0.58
N ASP A 170 -10.64 -15.38 -0.55
CA ASP A 170 -11.56 -15.04 -1.62
C ASP A 170 -11.71 -13.52 -1.68
N LEU A 171 -11.49 -12.92 -2.86
CA LEU A 171 -11.45 -11.48 -3.04
C LEU A 171 -12.80 -10.92 -3.50
N PRO A 172 -13.15 -9.67 -3.15
CA PRO A 172 -14.22 -8.95 -3.82
C PRO A 172 -14.01 -8.93 -5.34
N ASP A 173 -15.08 -9.12 -6.12
CA ASP A 173 -14.98 -9.31 -7.58
C ASP A 173 -14.27 -8.15 -8.29
N CYS A 174 -14.49 -6.91 -7.84
CA CYS A 174 -13.85 -5.72 -8.41
C CYS A 174 -12.34 -5.62 -8.14
N LEU A 175 -11.75 -6.49 -7.29
CA LEU A 175 -10.30 -6.57 -7.08
C LEU A 175 -9.66 -7.74 -7.84
N ARG A 176 -10.45 -8.73 -8.26
CA ARG A 176 -9.91 -9.98 -8.86
C ARG A 176 -9.09 -9.71 -10.12
N LYS A 177 -9.54 -8.80 -10.99
CA LYS A 177 -8.85 -8.48 -12.23
C LYS A 177 -7.40 -8.04 -11.98
N GLU A 178 -7.19 -7.10 -11.06
CA GLU A 178 -5.86 -6.58 -10.75
C GLU A 178 -4.94 -7.68 -10.18
N TRP A 179 -5.49 -8.61 -9.39
CA TRP A 179 -4.74 -9.78 -8.92
C TRP A 179 -4.38 -10.73 -10.07
N SER A 180 -5.32 -11.03 -10.96
CA SER A 180 -5.05 -11.86 -12.14
C SER A 180 -3.98 -11.22 -13.03
N ASP A 181 -4.11 -9.94 -13.36
CA ASP A 181 -3.14 -9.21 -14.17
C ASP A 181 -1.74 -9.22 -13.53
N ALA A 182 -1.65 -9.20 -12.19
CA ALA A 182 -0.38 -9.19 -11.47
C ALA A 182 0.27 -10.58 -11.30
N PHE A 183 -0.52 -11.67 -11.26
CA PHE A 183 -0.02 -12.98 -10.82
C PHE A 183 -0.23 -14.12 -11.82
N ASP A 184 -1.17 -14.00 -12.77
CA ASP A 184 -1.47 -15.06 -13.75
C ASP A 184 -0.55 -15.00 -14.99
N ASP A 185 0.25 -13.94 -15.13
CA ASP A 185 1.29 -13.88 -16.16
C ASP A 185 2.37 -14.95 -15.90
N THR A 186 2.59 -15.77 -16.91
CA THR A 186 3.56 -16.87 -16.95
C THR A 186 4.91 -16.44 -17.53
N ALA A 187 5.09 -15.16 -17.87
CA ALA A 187 6.36 -14.64 -18.35
C ALA A 187 7.49 -14.85 -17.32
N GLU A 188 8.72 -14.94 -17.83
CA GLU A 188 9.92 -15.10 -17.00
C GLU A 188 10.06 -13.91 -16.04
N ARG A 189 10.08 -14.19 -14.74
CA ARG A 189 10.18 -13.14 -13.70
C ARG A 189 11.64 -12.86 -13.38
N SER A 190 12.09 -11.65 -13.68
CA SER A 190 13.41 -11.15 -13.25
C SER A 190 13.31 -10.47 -11.89
N TRP A 191 14.20 -10.85 -10.97
CA TRP A 191 14.28 -10.27 -9.62
C TRP A 191 15.61 -9.55 -9.45
N HIS A 192 15.56 -8.23 -9.33
CA HIS A 192 16.74 -7.42 -9.05
C HIS A 192 17.03 -7.47 -7.54
N ILE A 193 18.08 -8.20 -7.17
CA ILE A 193 18.55 -8.32 -5.80
C ILE A 193 19.39 -7.11 -5.40
N ASP A 194 20.12 -6.53 -6.35
CA ASP A 194 20.92 -5.33 -6.17
C ASP A 194 20.21 -4.10 -6.77
N PRO A 195 20.51 -2.89 -6.28
CA PRO A 195 19.94 -1.67 -6.83
C PRO A 195 20.25 -1.59 -8.33
N MET A 196 19.23 -1.30 -9.14
CA MET A 196 19.46 -1.16 -10.57
C MET A 196 20.40 0.03 -10.85
N PRO A 197 21.27 -0.07 -11.87
CA PRO A 197 22.09 1.05 -12.31
C PRO A 197 21.23 2.26 -12.68
N GLU A 198 21.76 3.47 -12.47
CA GLU A 198 21.11 4.70 -12.93
C GLU A 198 20.85 4.62 -14.45
N GLY A 199 19.62 4.90 -14.87
CA GLY A 199 19.22 4.91 -16.29
C GLY A 199 18.36 3.73 -16.74
N PHE A 200 18.17 2.70 -15.90
CA PHE A 200 17.21 1.63 -16.16
C PHE A 200 15.87 1.98 -15.46
N PHE A 201 14.91 2.62 -16.13
CA PHE A 201 13.59 2.92 -15.54
C PHE A 201 12.45 2.87 -16.59
N PRO A 202 11.28 2.25 -16.30
CA PRO A 202 11.01 1.24 -15.23
C PRO A 202 10.17 0.00 -15.65
N LEU A 203 10.35 -1.08 -14.86
CA LEU A 203 9.48 -2.28 -14.79
C LEU A 203 8.21 -2.07 -13.91
N ARG A 204 7.82 -0.82 -13.63
CA ARG A 204 6.52 -0.47 -13.01
C ARG A 204 5.95 0.75 -13.72
N SER A 205 4.68 0.69 -14.09
CA SER A 205 3.96 1.85 -14.62
C SER A 205 3.78 2.96 -13.56
N TYR A 206 3.72 2.61 -12.25
CA TYR A 206 3.53 3.56 -11.15
C TYR A 206 4.19 3.07 -9.81
N PRO A 207 4.82 3.94 -9.00
CA PRO A 207 5.21 3.72 -7.60
C PRO A 207 4.18 4.26 -6.57
N ASN A 208 4.28 3.81 -5.31
CA ASN A 208 3.40 4.14 -4.18
C ASN A 208 3.62 5.53 -3.58
#